data_AF-A0A6G0XZG4-F1
#
_entry.id   AF-A0A6G0XZG4-F1
#
_cell.length_a   1.000
_cell.length_b   1.000
_cell.length_c   1.000
_cell.angle_alpha   90.00
_cell.angle_beta   90.00
_cell.angle_gamma   90.00
#
_symmetry.space_group_name_H-M   'P 1'
#
loop_
_entity.id
_entity.type
_entity.pdbx_description
1 polymer ?
#
loop_
_entity_poly.entity_id
_entity_poly.type
_entity_poly.pdbx_seq_one_letter_code
_entity_poly.pdbx_strand_id
1 'polypeptide(L)'
;MYVDLLLWANIPYGTLHNRYHGKHTKGIGGQIVFSNEEEKVMINAVIKCVDWGYSLTLMDLRIVAKSYLDSKGVIVQVFGADNLTGDDWARSLLKRHKLLIKD
;
A
#
# COMPACT_ATOMS: atom_id res chain seq x y z
N MET A 1 37.61 -5.29 10.48
CA MET A 1 36.69 -4.79 11.54
C MET A 1 35.29 -4.46 11.01
N TYR A 2 35.09 -3.54 10.06
CA TYR A 2 33.73 -3.32 9.48
C TYR A 2 33.30 -4.38 8.45
N VAL A 3 34.28 -4.97 7.74
CA VAL A 3 34.01 -5.97 6.68
C VAL A 3 33.57 -7.33 7.25
N ASP A 4 34.06 -7.70 8.43
CA ASP A 4 33.79 -8.99 9.09
C ASP A 4 32.35 -9.09 9.63
N LEU A 5 31.79 -7.98 10.13
CA LEU A 5 30.38 -7.90 10.52
C LEU A 5 29.43 -8.01 9.31
N LEU A 6 29.87 -7.70 8.08
CA LEU A 6 29.01 -7.72 6.90
C LEU A 6 28.84 -9.13 6.30
N LEU A 7 29.87 -9.98 6.46
CA LEU A 7 29.82 -11.39 6.08
C LEU A 7 28.85 -12.19 6.97
N TRP A 8 28.80 -11.89 8.27
CA TRP A 8 27.85 -12.50 9.21
C TRP A 8 26.38 -12.25 8.81
N ALA A 9 26.07 -11.06 8.27
CA ALA A 9 24.70 -10.69 7.89
C ALA A 9 24.28 -11.22 6.50
N ASN A 10 25.20 -11.86 5.76
CA ASN A 10 24.97 -12.33 4.38
C ASN A 10 24.35 -11.28 3.45
N ILE A 11 24.74 -10.00 3.60
CA ILE A 11 24.21 -8.89 2.79
C ILE A 11 25.14 -8.69 1.58
N PRO A 12 24.63 -8.74 0.34
CA PRO A 12 25.44 -8.49 -0.85
C PRO A 12 26.06 -7.09 -0.88
N TYR A 13 27.31 -6.98 -1.35
CA TYR A 13 28.01 -5.70 -1.48
C TYR A 13 27.22 -4.65 -2.28
N GLY A 14 26.52 -5.07 -3.35
CA GLY A 14 25.71 -4.18 -4.19
C GLY A 14 24.59 -3.48 -3.40
N THR A 15 23.93 -4.20 -2.48
CA THR A 15 22.91 -3.65 -1.58
C THR A 15 23.49 -2.57 -0.67
N LEU A 16 24.69 -2.80 -0.15
CA LEU A 16 25.39 -1.82 0.70
C LEU A 16 25.84 -0.60 -0.11
N HIS A 17 26.44 -0.81 -1.28
CA HIS A 17 26.85 0.26 -2.20
C HIS A 17 25.66 1.15 -2.56
N ASN A 18 24.53 0.55 -2.92
CA ASN A 18 23.30 1.29 -3.23
C ASN A 18 22.77 2.07 -2.03
N ARG A 19 22.82 1.49 -0.83
CA ARG A 19 22.44 2.18 0.41
C ARG A 19 23.38 3.34 0.73
N TYR A 20 24.69 3.16 0.61
CA TYR A 20 25.72 4.17 0.86
C TYR A 20 25.57 5.37 -0.09
N HIS A 21 25.27 5.12 -1.36
CA HIS A 21 25.03 6.15 -2.35
C HIS A 21 23.58 6.67 -2.38
N GLY A 22 22.75 6.33 -1.39
CA GLY A 22 21.38 6.82 -1.30
C GLY A 22 20.46 6.40 -2.45
N LYS A 23 20.82 5.35 -3.21
CA LYS A 23 20.02 4.85 -4.34
C LYS A 23 18.74 4.14 -3.88
N HIS A 24 18.65 3.77 -2.60
CA HIS A 24 17.44 3.24 -1.98
C HIS A 24 16.61 4.38 -1.36
N THR A 25 15.97 5.19 -2.22
CA THR A 25 15.18 6.36 -1.78
C THR A 25 13.76 6.01 -1.36
N LYS A 26 13.25 4.85 -1.79
CA LYS A 26 11.88 4.43 -1.50
C LYS A 26 11.78 3.73 -0.14
N GLY A 27 10.61 3.80 0.46
CA GLY A 27 10.32 3.09 1.71
C GLY A 27 10.60 1.59 1.58
N ILE A 28 11.07 0.99 2.67
CA ILE A 28 11.34 -0.45 2.74
C ILE A 28 10.01 -1.19 2.60
N GLY A 29 9.92 -2.09 1.62
CA GLY A 29 8.72 -2.85 1.28
C GLY A 29 8.24 -2.63 -0.16
N GLY A 30 7.08 -3.21 -0.48
CA GLY A 30 6.42 -2.99 -1.76
C GLY A 30 6.02 -1.52 -1.93
N GLN A 31 6.13 -1.01 -3.16
CA GLN A 31 5.71 0.36 -3.46
C GLN A 31 4.19 0.48 -3.36
N ILE A 32 3.74 1.52 -2.65
CA ILE A 32 2.32 1.80 -2.51
C ILE A 32 1.83 2.37 -3.85
N VAL A 33 0.76 1.79 -4.38
CA VAL A 33 0.16 2.21 -5.66
C VAL A 33 -0.52 3.57 -5.52
N PHE A 34 -1.17 3.80 -4.38
CA PHE A 34 -1.88 5.03 -4.07
C PHE A 34 -1.02 5.95 -3.21
N SER A 35 -1.10 7.26 -3.45
CA SER A 35 -0.49 8.24 -2.56
C SER A 35 -1.21 8.27 -1.20
N ASN A 36 -0.54 8.81 -0.18
CA ASN A 36 -1.15 8.92 1.15
C ASN A 36 -2.44 9.78 1.13
N GLU A 37 -2.45 10.82 0.30
CA GLU A 37 -3.59 11.71 0.08
C GLU A 37 -4.73 10.96 -0.61
N GLU A 38 -4.44 10.18 -1.65
CA GLU A 38 -5.45 9.37 -2.35
C GLU A 38 -6.09 8.36 -1.39
N GLU A 39 -5.26 7.65 -0.61
CA GLU A 39 -5.72 6.71 0.41
C GLU A 39 -6.64 7.37 1.44
N LYS A 40 -6.30 8.58 1.92
CA LYS A 40 -7.14 9.34 2.85
C LYS A 40 -8.49 9.72 2.24
N VAL A 41 -8.52 10.14 0.97
CA VAL A 41 -9.78 10.48 0.30
C VAL A 41 -10.68 9.26 0.18
N MET A 42 -10.14 8.09 -0.19
CA MET A 42 -10.91 6.85 -0.25
C MET A 42 -11.49 6.45 1.10
N ILE A 43 -10.67 6.52 2.16
CA ILE A 43 -11.10 6.25 3.53
C ILE A 43 -12.21 7.21 3.95
N ASN A 44 -12.07 8.50 3.70
CA ASN A 44 -13.08 9.49 4.06
C ASN A 44 -14.40 9.27 3.31
N ALA A 45 -14.34 8.81 2.06
CA ALA A 45 -15.54 8.44 1.30
C ALA A 45 -16.25 7.26 1.97
N VAL A 46 -15.49 6.24 2.38
CA VAL A 46 -16.01 5.07 3.10
C VAL A 46 -16.61 5.49 4.45
N ILE A 47 -15.90 6.26 5.28
CA ILE A 47 -16.42 6.72 6.59
C ILE A 47 -17.74 7.49 6.44
N LYS A 48 -17.87 8.37 5.44
CA LYS A 48 -19.13 9.09 5.19
C LYS A 48 -20.30 8.16 4.88
N CYS A 49 -20.06 7.07 4.16
CA CYS A 49 -21.10 6.07 3.92
C CYS A 49 -21.50 5.35 5.23
N VAL A 50 -20.56 5.11 6.15
CA VAL A 50 -20.91 4.60 7.49
C VAL A 50 -21.76 5.60 8.26
N ASP A 51 -21.42 6.89 8.20
CA ASP A 51 -22.20 7.96 8.86
C ASP A 51 -23.64 8.05 8.35
N TRP A 52 -23.88 7.64 7.10
CA TRP A 52 -25.23 7.52 6.52
C TRP A 52 -25.97 6.22 6.87
N GLY A 53 -25.37 5.36 7.69
CA GLY A 53 -25.97 4.11 8.17
C GLY A 53 -25.68 2.88 7.31
N TYR A 54 -24.77 2.96 6.33
CA TYR A 54 -24.37 1.79 5.54
C TYR A 54 -23.32 0.96 6.29
N SER A 55 -23.50 -0.37 6.29
CA SER A 55 -22.47 -1.30 6.77
C SER A 55 -21.47 -1.57 5.66
N LEU A 56 -20.28 -0.99 5.75
CA LEU A 56 -19.25 -1.14 4.73
C LEU A 56 -18.35 -2.33 5.04
N THR A 57 -18.08 -3.09 3.98
CA THR A 57 -17.21 -4.26 3.98
C THR A 57 -15.85 -3.90 3.38
N LEU A 58 -14.88 -4.82 3.54
CA LEU A 58 -13.60 -4.71 2.83
C LEU A 58 -13.79 -4.65 1.30
N MET A 59 -14.82 -5.31 0.76
CA MET A 59 -15.12 -5.29 -0.67
C MET A 59 -15.50 -3.89 -1.15
N ASP A 60 -16.28 -3.14 -0.36
CA ASP A 60 -16.69 -1.78 -0.73
C ASP A 60 -15.49 -0.84 -0.84
N LEU A 61 -14.55 -0.96 0.10
CA LEU A 61 -13.28 -0.22 0.04
C LEU A 61 -12.45 -0.59 -1.21
N ARG A 62 -12.42 -1.88 -1.57
CA ARG A 62 -11.73 -2.37 -2.79
C ARG A 62 -12.39 -1.83 -4.06
N ILE A 63 -13.73 -1.76 -4.09
CA ILE A 63 -14.50 -1.19 -5.19
C ILE A 63 -14.22 0.31 -5.32
N VAL A 64 -14.20 1.07 -4.22
CA VAL A 64 -13.86 2.50 -4.25
C VAL A 64 -12.48 2.74 -4.87
N ALA A 65 -11.49 1.92 -4.50
CA ALA A 65 -10.14 2.02 -5.06
C ALA A 65 -10.09 1.67 -6.55
N LYS A 66 -10.81 0.61 -6.97
CA LYS A 66 -10.95 0.24 -8.39
C LYS A 66 -11.62 1.37 -9.17
N SER A 67 -12.77 1.87 -8.70
CA SER A 67 -13.51 2.97 -9.33
C SER A 67 -12.65 4.22 -9.48
N TYR A 68 -11.77 4.50 -8.50
CA TYR A 68 -10.82 5.59 -8.62
C TYR A 68 -9.81 5.38 -9.75
N LEU A 69 -9.19 4.19 -9.86
CA LEU A 69 -8.26 3.87 -10.95
C LEU A 69 -8.94 3.89 -12.31
N ASP A 70 -10.15 3.33 -12.39
CA ASP A 70 -10.97 3.32 -13.61
C ASP A 70 -11.33 4.74 -14.05
N SER A 71 -11.70 5.62 -13.10
CA SER A 71 -11.99 7.03 -13.38
C SER A 71 -10.78 7.80 -13.90
N LYS A 72 -9.56 7.35 -13.57
CA LYS A 72 -8.30 7.90 -14.07
C LYS A 72 -7.84 7.25 -15.39
N GLY A 73 -8.48 6.17 -15.82
CA GLY A 73 -8.01 5.37 -16.97
C GLY A 73 -6.66 4.70 -16.73
N VAL A 74 -6.28 4.43 -15.48
CA VAL A 74 -4.98 3.84 -15.11
C VAL A 74 -5.14 2.34 -14.89
N ILE A 75 -4.27 1.54 -15.51
CA ILE A 75 -4.19 0.10 -15.28
C ILE A 75 -2.96 -0.22 -14.43
N VAL A 76 -3.17 -0.84 -13.27
CA VAL A 76 -2.12 -1.22 -12.34
C VAL A 76 -1.92 -2.74 -12.44
N GLN A 77 -0.83 -3.15 -13.09
CA GLN A 77 -0.55 -4.57 -13.38
C GLN A 77 -0.59 -5.48 -12.15
N VAL A 78 -0.19 -4.98 -10.97
CA VAL A 78 -0.20 -5.73 -9.71
C VAL A 78 -1.62 -6.11 -9.25
N PHE A 79 -2.64 -5.36 -9.66
CA PHE A 79 -4.05 -5.65 -9.35
C PHE A 79 -4.74 -6.47 -10.46
N GLY A 80 -4.01 -6.92 -11.48
CA GLY A 80 -4.56 -7.71 -12.57
C GLY A 80 -5.34 -6.88 -13.60
N ALA A 81 -6.14 -7.57 -14.42
CA ALA A 81 -6.81 -6.97 -15.58
C ALA A 81 -8.00 -6.07 -15.22
N ASP A 82 -8.59 -6.26 -14.04
CA ASP A 82 -9.78 -5.52 -13.59
C ASP A 82 -9.46 -4.42 -12.56
N ASN A 83 -8.18 -4.16 -12.27
CA ASN A 83 -7.74 -3.23 -11.21
C ASN A 83 -8.35 -3.52 -9.83
N LEU A 84 -8.95 -4.70 -9.60
CA LEU A 84 -9.54 -5.02 -8.32
C LEU A 84 -8.43 -5.35 -7.34
N THR A 85 -8.25 -4.47 -6.36
CA THR A 85 -7.27 -4.67 -5.29
C THR A 85 -7.55 -5.97 -4.53
N GLY A 86 -6.51 -6.61 -3.97
CA GLY A 86 -6.68 -7.80 -3.13
C GLY A 86 -7.13 -7.46 -1.70
N ASP A 87 -7.62 -8.46 -0.96
CA ASP A 87 -8.01 -8.29 0.45
C ASP A 87 -6.84 -7.84 1.34
N ASP A 88 -5.64 -8.36 1.08
CA ASP A 88 -4.43 -7.97 1.80
C ASP A 88 -4.12 -6.47 1.65
N TRP A 89 -4.41 -5.90 0.47
CA TRP A 89 -4.24 -4.48 0.25
C TRP A 89 -5.20 -3.67 1.13
N ALA A 90 -6.48 -4.04 1.18
CA ALA A 90 -7.50 -3.34 1.96
C ALA A 90 -7.22 -3.43 3.46
N ARG A 91 -6.84 -4.61 3.96
CA ARG A 91 -6.41 -4.79 5.36
C ARG A 91 -5.16 -3.98 5.69
N SER A 92 -4.19 -3.98 4.78
CA SER A 92 -2.97 -3.19 4.95
C SER A 92 -3.24 -1.69 4.94
N LEU A 93 -4.17 -1.21 4.11
CA LEU A 93 -4.61 0.18 4.09
C LEU A 93 -5.18 0.60 5.45
N LEU A 94 -6.13 -0.17 5.97
CA LEU A 94 -6.78 0.12 7.24
C LEU A 94 -5.78 0.08 8.40
N LYS A 95 -4.83 -0.87 8.38
CA LYS A 95 -3.71 -0.93 9.33
C LYS A 95 -2.81 0.31 9.25
N ARG A 96 -2.45 0.78 8.06
CA ARG A 96 -1.61 1.99 7.88
C ARG A 96 -2.29 3.24 8.42
N HIS A 97 -3.61 3.35 8.26
CA HIS A 97 -4.40 4.50 8.71
C HIS A 97 -5.02 4.33 10.10
N LYS A 98 -4.63 3.27 10.84
CA LYS A 98 -5.07 2.99 12.22
C LYS A 98 -6.60 2.88 12.36
N LEU A 99 -7.29 2.47 11.31
CA LEU A 99 -8.71 2.18 11.35
C LEU A 99 -8.87 0.73 11.81
N LEU A 100 -9.28 0.57 13.07
CA LEU A 100 -9.45 -0.74 13.68
C LEU A 100 -10.58 -1.50 12.99
N ILE A 101 -10.24 -2.63 12.37
CA ILE A 101 -11.22 -3.64 11.97
C ILE A 101 -11.31 -4.61 13.15
N LYS A 102 -12.49 -4.76 13.76
CA LYS A 102 -12.77 -5.95 14.57
C LYS A 102 -13.15 -7.06 13.58
N ASP A 103 -12.36 -8.13 13.58
CA ASP A 103 -12.65 -9.36 12.85
C ASP A 103 -13.98 -9.98 13.30
#